data_AF-A0A838GBG0-F1
#
_entry.id   AF-A0A838GBG0-F1
#
_cell.length_a   1.000
_cell.length_b   1.000
_cell.length_c   1.000
_cell.angle_alpha   90.00
_cell.angle_beta   90.00
_cell.angle_gamma   90.00
#
_symmetry.space_group_name_H-M   'P 1'
#
loop_
_entity.id
_entity.type
_entity.pdbx_description
1 polymer ?
#
loop_
_entity_poly.entity_id
_entity_poly.type
_entity_poly.pdbx_seq_one_letter_code
_entity_poly.pdbx_strand_id
1 'polypeptide(L)'
;MTSYALSRSNFPGRQAILFCLLTTLLIPGEMLIIPTFYVNRTFGFVGDGKALIAVVLVTVAGAQAFNVYLMLGHFRTIPKDLFDSAELDGETYFGTYWRIAFPLIRPAVATITLLTFMGVWNAYIIPLVYLAPLRDFQTLTIALVQYSKQFQTLYHIMAAGAVIGLVPVILVFIFLQRFFIRGLTEGATKG
;
A
#
# COMPACT_ATOMS: atom_id res chain seq x y z
N MET A 1 12.39 1.85 2.02
CA MET A 1 13.55 2.78 1.97
C MET A 1 13.22 4.19 2.47
N THR A 2 12.14 4.86 2.06
CA THR A 2 11.80 6.22 2.53
C THR A 2 11.73 6.31 4.06
N SER A 3 11.03 5.40 4.71
CA SER A 3 10.97 5.29 6.18
C SER A 3 12.30 4.92 6.84
N TYR A 4 13.19 4.21 6.14
CA TYR A 4 14.55 3.93 6.62
C TYR A 4 15.38 5.22 6.64
N ALA A 5 15.40 5.98 5.55
CA ALA A 5 16.05 7.28 5.49
C ALA A 5 15.49 8.27 6.52
N LEU A 6 14.16 8.34 6.64
CA LEU A 6 13.50 9.22 7.60
C LEU A 6 13.61 8.76 9.07
N SER A 7 14.02 7.52 9.34
CA SER A 7 14.25 7.05 10.73
C SER A 7 15.72 7.10 11.13
N ARG A 8 16.63 6.71 10.23
CA ARG A 8 18.05 6.46 10.52
C ARG A 8 19.01 7.54 10.05
N SER A 9 18.63 8.35 9.08
CA SER A 9 19.47 9.45 8.61
C SER A 9 19.10 10.77 9.30
N ASN A 10 20.11 11.53 9.70
CA ASN A 10 19.94 12.90 10.17
C ASN A 10 20.38 13.85 9.05
N PHE A 11 19.43 14.53 8.43
CA PHE A 11 19.69 15.49 7.36
C PHE A 11 18.77 16.72 7.52
N PRO A 12 19.22 17.91 7.08
CA PRO A 12 18.41 19.12 7.17
C PRO A 12 17.11 18.95 6.36
N GLY A 13 15.97 19.35 6.94
CA GLY A 13 14.65 19.23 6.29
C GLY A 13 13.89 17.93 6.59
N ARG A 14 14.48 16.95 7.30
CA ARG A 14 13.80 15.71 7.70
C ARG A 14 12.45 15.95 8.40
N GLN A 15 12.41 16.89 9.34
CA GLN A 15 11.18 17.22 10.07
C GLN A 15 10.13 17.90 9.19
N ALA A 16 10.57 18.72 8.22
CA ALA A 16 9.67 19.31 7.24
C ALA A 16 9.04 18.23 6.34
N ILE A 17 9.83 17.26 5.87
CA ILE A 17 9.30 16.13 5.07
C ILE A 17 8.28 15.32 5.87
N LEU A 18 8.60 14.99 7.13
CA LEU A 18 7.66 14.29 8.00
C LEU A 18 6.38 15.11 8.18
N PHE A 19 6.50 16.40 8.49
CA PHE A 19 5.34 17.27 8.62
C PHE A 19 4.50 17.34 7.34
N CYS A 20 5.12 17.49 6.16
CA CYS A 20 4.43 17.46 4.87
C CYS A 20 3.73 16.12 4.60
N LEU A 21 4.36 14.99 4.97
CA LEU A 21 3.72 13.68 4.87
C LEU A 21 2.55 13.54 5.84
N LEU A 22 2.60 14.18 7.01
CA LEU A 22 1.51 14.18 7.97
C LEU A 22 0.34 15.02 7.47
N THR A 23 0.61 16.19 6.89
CA THR A 23 -0.46 17.06 6.37
C THR A 23 -1.19 16.44 5.19
N THR A 24 -0.53 15.62 4.36
CA THR A 24 -1.21 14.90 3.27
C THR A 24 -2.19 13.84 3.78
N LEU A 25 -2.00 13.30 5.00
CA LEU A 25 -2.97 12.40 5.63
C LEU A 25 -4.26 13.09 6.06
N LEU A 26 -4.23 14.42 6.24
CA LEU A 26 -5.41 15.22 6.60
C LEU A 26 -6.29 15.52 5.38
N ILE A 27 -5.73 15.40 4.17
CA ILE A 27 -6.45 15.64 2.92
C ILE A 27 -7.25 14.37 2.58
N PRO A 28 -8.58 14.43 2.47
CA PRO A 28 -9.37 13.29 2.03
C PRO A 28 -8.99 12.93 0.59
N GLY A 29 -8.53 11.69 0.37
CA GLY A 29 -8.07 11.23 -0.96
C GLY A 29 -9.11 11.41 -2.07
N GLU A 30 -10.39 11.32 -1.72
CA GLU A 30 -11.52 11.50 -2.65
C GLU A 30 -11.59 12.92 -3.25
N MET A 31 -11.12 13.95 -2.53
CA MET A 31 -11.06 15.33 -3.04
C MET A 31 -10.06 15.47 -4.19
N LEU A 32 -9.07 14.57 -4.25
CA LEU A 32 -8.01 14.60 -5.27
C LEU A 32 -8.41 13.89 -6.56
N ILE A 33 -9.60 13.31 -6.66
CA ILE A 33 -10.07 12.62 -7.85
C ILE A 33 -10.15 13.56 -9.05
N ILE A 34 -10.81 14.71 -8.91
CA ILE A 34 -10.96 15.68 -10.00
C ILE A 34 -9.59 16.14 -10.52
N PRO A 35 -8.67 16.66 -9.68
CA PRO A 35 -7.38 17.11 -10.18
C PRO A 35 -6.54 15.98 -10.77
N THR A 36 -6.52 14.79 -10.15
CA THR A 36 -5.78 13.65 -10.72
C THR A 36 -6.36 13.17 -12.04
N PHE A 37 -7.69 13.26 -12.22
CA PHE A 37 -8.34 12.90 -13.48
C PHE A 37 -7.93 13.85 -14.60
N TYR A 38 -7.92 15.16 -14.34
CA TYR A 38 -7.43 16.14 -15.31
C TYR A 38 -5.97 15.91 -15.69
N VAL A 39 -5.10 15.66 -14.71
CA VAL A 39 -3.69 15.36 -14.96
C VAL A 39 -3.52 14.11 -15.83
N ASN A 40 -4.17 13.01 -15.47
CA ASN A 40 -4.11 11.76 -16.24
C ASN A 40 -4.73 11.90 -17.65
N ARG A 41 -5.76 12.74 -17.80
CA ARG A 41 -6.34 13.06 -19.11
C ARG A 41 -5.35 13.79 -20.00
N THR A 42 -4.60 14.74 -19.46
CA THR A 42 -3.52 15.44 -20.19
C THR A 42 -2.43 14.48 -20.66
N PHE A 43 -2.12 13.44 -19.87
CA PHE A 43 -1.20 12.37 -20.26
C PHE A 43 -1.81 11.31 -21.20
N GLY A 44 -3.09 11.42 -21.55
CA GLY A 44 -3.78 10.44 -22.41
C GLY A 44 -3.99 9.08 -21.75
N PHE A 45 -4.04 9.02 -20.41
CA PHE A 45 -4.34 7.80 -19.66
C PHE A 45 -5.83 7.66 -19.33
N VAL A 46 -6.71 8.39 -20.00
CA VAL A 46 -8.16 8.35 -19.75
C VAL A 46 -8.89 8.01 -21.05
N GLY A 47 -9.87 7.12 -20.97
CA GLY A 47 -10.79 6.81 -22.08
C GLY A 47 -10.36 5.68 -23.01
N ASP A 48 -9.26 4.99 -22.73
CA ASP A 48 -8.77 3.83 -23.49
C ASP A 48 -8.11 2.81 -22.55
N GLY A 49 -7.56 1.69 -23.05
CA GLY A 49 -6.92 0.62 -22.26
C GLY A 49 -5.79 1.07 -21.33
N LYS A 50 -5.27 2.29 -21.49
CA LYS A 50 -4.30 2.93 -20.58
C LYS A 50 -4.91 3.42 -19.26
N ALA A 51 -6.23 3.41 -19.10
CA ALA A 51 -6.90 3.84 -17.87
C ALA A 51 -6.50 3.04 -16.63
N LEU A 52 -6.10 1.78 -16.80
CA LEU A 52 -5.51 0.99 -15.70
C LEU A 52 -4.23 1.63 -15.14
N ILE A 53 -3.40 2.23 -15.99
CA ILE A 53 -2.17 2.91 -15.58
C ILE A 53 -2.53 4.11 -14.70
N ALA A 54 -3.54 4.91 -15.09
CA ALA A 54 -4.01 6.01 -14.28
C ALA A 54 -4.47 5.56 -12.89
N VAL A 55 -5.26 4.48 -12.82
CA VAL A 55 -5.71 3.90 -11.54
C VAL A 55 -4.52 3.48 -10.67
N VAL A 56 -3.52 2.79 -11.25
CA VAL A 56 -2.31 2.38 -10.52
C VAL A 56 -1.55 3.60 -10.00
N LEU A 57 -1.30 4.61 -10.83
CA LEU A 57 -0.55 5.81 -10.45
C LEU A 57 -1.22 6.57 -9.30
N VAL A 58 -2.54 6.81 -9.40
CA VAL A 58 -3.30 7.53 -8.37
C VAL A 58 -3.30 6.75 -7.06
N THR A 59 -3.51 5.44 -7.13
CA THR A 59 -3.57 4.58 -5.95
C THR A 59 -2.21 4.49 -5.24
N VAL A 60 -1.14 4.31 -6.00
CA VAL A 60 0.23 4.25 -5.46
C VAL A 60 0.63 5.58 -4.86
N ALA A 61 0.32 6.71 -5.50
CA ALA A 61 0.68 8.03 -4.99
C ALA A 61 -0.04 8.37 -3.67
N GLY A 62 -1.33 8.03 -3.55
CA GLY A 62 -2.14 8.35 -2.37
C GLY A 62 -1.78 7.55 -1.10
N ALA A 63 -1.34 6.30 -1.24
CA ALA A 63 -1.14 5.40 -0.10
C ALA A 63 0.19 5.59 0.66
N GLN A 64 1.13 6.40 0.13
CA GLN A 64 2.52 6.38 0.63
C GLN A 64 2.69 6.98 2.01
N ALA A 65 1.99 8.07 2.34
CA ALA A 65 2.20 8.75 3.61
C ALA A 65 1.89 7.84 4.82
N PHE A 66 0.76 7.15 4.77
CA PHE A 66 0.33 6.25 5.84
C PHE A 66 1.31 5.07 6.01
N ASN A 67 1.69 4.45 4.90
CA ASN A 67 2.65 3.34 4.88
C ASN A 67 4.04 3.77 5.40
N VAL A 68 4.48 4.99 5.08
CA VAL A 68 5.73 5.54 5.63
C VAL A 68 5.63 5.70 7.14
N TYR A 69 4.52 6.21 7.67
CA TYR A 69 4.32 6.37 9.11
C TYR A 69 4.22 5.05 9.87
N LEU A 70 3.50 4.06 9.35
CA LEU A 70 3.49 2.72 9.93
C LEU A 70 4.90 2.11 9.99
N MET A 71 5.64 2.21 8.88
CA MET A 71 6.99 1.67 8.82
C MET A 71 7.97 2.47 9.70
N LEU A 72 7.78 3.79 9.86
CA LEU A 72 8.54 4.60 10.82
C LEU A 72 8.33 4.13 12.25
N GLY A 73 7.09 3.83 12.63
CA GLY A 73 6.77 3.27 13.95
C GLY A 73 7.52 1.96 14.20
N HIS A 74 7.52 1.06 13.21
CA HIS A 74 8.25 -0.20 13.31
C HIS A 74 9.77 -0.02 13.31
N PHE A 75 10.31 0.87 12.48
CA PHE A 75 11.75 1.16 12.51
C PHE A 75 12.18 1.66 13.89
N ARG A 76 11.36 2.43 14.61
CA ARG A 76 11.71 2.93 15.95
C ARG A 76 11.86 1.83 17.00
N THR A 77 11.30 0.65 16.81
CA THR A 77 11.44 -0.47 17.75
C THR A 77 12.77 -1.23 17.58
N ILE A 78 13.49 -1.01 16.48
CA ILE A 78 14.79 -1.65 16.24
C ILE A 78 15.89 -0.82 16.93
N PRO A 79 16.76 -1.42 17.76
CA PRO A 79 17.89 -0.72 18.38
C PRO A 79 18.77 0.01 17.36
N LYS A 80 19.28 1.19 17.71
CA LYS A 80 20.20 1.95 16.85
C LYS A 80 21.57 1.28 16.71
N ASP A 81 22.05 0.67 17.79
CA ASP A 81 23.38 0.05 17.89
C ASP A 81 23.65 -1.02 16.82
N LEU A 82 22.60 -1.69 16.32
CA LEU A 82 22.69 -2.62 15.19
C LEU A 82 23.16 -1.95 13.89
N PHE A 83 22.74 -0.71 13.66
CA PHE A 83 23.12 0.07 12.49
C PHE A 83 24.48 0.72 12.67
N ASP A 84 24.78 1.19 13.87
CA ASP A 84 26.07 1.80 14.21
C ASP A 84 27.20 0.74 14.11
N SER A 85 26.93 -0.50 14.52
CA SER A 85 27.86 -1.63 14.35
C SER A 85 28.12 -1.94 12.88
N ALA A 86 27.08 -1.91 12.04
CA ALA A 86 27.22 -2.14 10.60
C ALA A 86 28.08 -1.06 9.91
N GLU A 87 27.97 0.19 10.37
CA GLU A 87 28.81 1.29 9.90
C GLU A 87 30.27 1.12 10.33
N LEU A 88 30.50 0.67 11.58
CA LEU A 88 31.85 0.31 12.06
C LEU A 88 32.46 -0.86 11.29
N ASP A 89 31.65 -1.83 10.88
CA ASP A 89 32.04 -2.96 10.03
C ASP A 89 32.27 -2.56 8.55
N GLY A 90 32.09 -1.28 8.21
CA GLY A 90 32.32 -0.74 6.86
C GLY A 90 31.23 -1.06 5.84
N GLU A 91 30.04 -1.50 6.30
CA GLU A 91 28.93 -1.79 5.41
C GLU A 91 28.34 -0.49 4.84
N THR A 92 28.10 -0.47 3.53
CA THR A 92 27.50 0.70 2.87
C THR A 92 26.06 0.93 3.33
N TYR A 93 25.56 2.17 3.26
CA TYR A 93 24.18 2.50 3.64
C TYR A 93 23.11 1.61 2.98
N PHE A 94 23.28 1.29 1.69
CA PHE A 94 22.38 0.39 0.96
C PHE A 94 22.58 -1.08 1.36
N GLY A 95 23.82 -1.48 1.64
CA GLY A 95 24.16 -2.78 2.19
C GLY A 95 23.48 -3.02 3.55
N THR A 96 23.60 -2.07 4.47
CA THR A 96 22.93 -2.06 5.77
C THR A 96 21.42 -2.17 5.62
N TYR A 97 20.83 -1.45 4.64
CA TYR A 97 19.40 -1.59 4.36
C TYR A 97 19.02 -3.02 3.98
N TRP A 98 19.70 -3.64 3.01
CA TRP A 98 19.28 -4.94 2.48
C TRP A 98 19.66 -6.12 3.38
N ARG A 99 20.78 -6.04 4.08
CA ARG A 99 21.34 -7.13 4.89
C ARG A 99 20.86 -7.10 6.35
N ILE A 100 20.55 -5.91 6.89
CA ILE A 100 20.21 -5.75 8.31
C ILE A 100 18.80 -5.19 8.44
N ALA A 101 18.53 -4.02 7.87
CA ALA A 101 17.25 -3.34 8.07
C ALA A 101 16.06 -4.13 7.50
N PHE A 102 16.17 -4.57 6.24
CA PHE A 102 15.08 -5.20 5.51
C PHE A 102 14.65 -6.54 6.11
N PRO A 103 15.56 -7.46 6.50
CA PRO A 103 15.19 -8.70 7.18
C PRO A 103 14.41 -8.48 8.48
N LEU A 104 14.82 -7.49 9.29
CA LEU A 104 14.18 -7.17 10.57
C LEU A 104 12.76 -6.62 10.39
N ILE A 105 12.51 -5.86 9.32
CA ILE A 105 11.19 -5.29 9.05
C ILE A 105 10.29 -6.18 8.18
N ARG A 106 10.73 -7.38 7.76
CA ARG A 106 9.92 -8.29 6.91
C ARG A 106 8.50 -8.52 7.46
N PRO A 107 8.30 -8.74 8.78
CA PRO A 107 6.94 -8.88 9.32
C PRO A 107 6.08 -7.64 9.09
N ALA A 108 6.63 -6.44 9.33
CA ALA A 108 5.91 -5.19 9.10
C ALA A 108 5.63 -4.92 7.61
N VAL A 109 6.58 -5.25 6.72
CA VAL A 109 6.36 -5.20 5.27
C VAL A 109 5.18 -6.10 4.89
N ALA A 110 5.14 -7.34 5.40
CA ALA A 110 4.03 -8.26 5.14
C ALA A 110 2.68 -7.69 5.62
N THR A 111 2.62 -7.09 6.82
CA THR A 111 1.41 -6.40 7.31
C THR A 111 0.97 -5.29 6.37
N ILE A 112 1.89 -4.39 5.99
CA ILE A 112 1.58 -3.24 5.14
C ILE A 112 1.16 -3.69 3.74
N THR A 113 1.82 -4.71 3.18
CA THR A 113 1.45 -5.30 1.90
C THR A 113 0.04 -5.88 1.94
N LEU A 114 -0.31 -6.62 2.99
CA LEU A 114 -1.65 -7.18 3.15
C LEU A 114 -2.72 -6.08 3.25
N LEU A 115 -2.51 -5.09 4.12
CA LEU A 115 -3.44 -3.97 4.31
C LEU A 115 -3.59 -3.14 3.03
N THR A 116 -2.49 -2.86 2.35
CA THR A 116 -2.50 -2.12 1.08
C THR A 116 -3.22 -2.94 0.01
N PHE A 117 -2.91 -4.23 -0.14
CA PHE A 117 -3.59 -5.11 -1.09
C PHE A 117 -5.09 -5.14 -0.85
N MET A 118 -5.53 -5.33 0.39
CA MET A 118 -6.95 -5.31 0.74
C MET A 118 -7.60 -3.98 0.39
N GLY A 119 -6.94 -2.84 0.67
CA GLY A 119 -7.46 -1.52 0.32
C GLY A 119 -7.62 -1.32 -1.18
N VAL A 120 -6.60 -1.68 -1.97
CA VAL A 120 -6.61 -1.54 -3.43
C VAL A 120 -7.59 -2.51 -4.08
N TRP A 121 -7.66 -3.74 -3.60
CA TRP A 121 -8.56 -4.77 -4.13
C TRP A 121 -10.04 -4.41 -3.91
N ASN A 122 -10.37 -3.85 -2.75
CA ASN A 122 -11.71 -3.38 -2.42
C ASN A 122 -12.01 -1.96 -2.93
N ALA A 123 -11.06 -1.30 -3.61
CA ALA A 123 -11.25 0.07 -4.07
C ALA A 123 -12.43 0.16 -5.06
N TYR A 124 -13.26 1.19 -4.86
CA TYR A 124 -14.44 1.43 -5.68
C TYR A 124 -14.38 2.77 -6.40
N ILE A 125 -14.20 3.88 -5.69
CA ILE A 125 -14.41 5.23 -6.27
C ILE A 125 -13.39 5.55 -7.37
N ILE A 126 -12.09 5.40 -7.11
CA ILE A 126 -11.06 5.64 -8.13
C ILE A 126 -11.27 4.74 -9.36
N PRO A 127 -11.36 3.40 -9.23
CA PRO A 127 -11.67 2.54 -10.39
C PRO A 127 -12.97 2.94 -11.11
N LEU A 128 -14.03 3.31 -10.40
CA LEU A 128 -15.30 3.73 -10.99
C LEU A 128 -15.11 4.94 -11.91
N VAL A 129 -14.36 5.95 -11.47
CA VAL A 129 -14.16 7.19 -12.25
C VAL A 129 -13.37 6.94 -13.54
N TYR A 130 -12.37 6.06 -13.51
CA TYR A 130 -11.45 5.85 -14.64
C TYR A 130 -11.86 4.69 -15.55
N LEU A 131 -12.48 3.63 -14.99
CA LEU A 131 -12.70 2.36 -15.68
C LEU A 131 -14.17 2.07 -15.96
N ALA A 132 -15.13 2.73 -15.30
CA ALA A 132 -16.55 2.44 -15.55
C ALA A 132 -16.97 2.55 -17.03
N PRO A 133 -16.46 3.52 -17.83
CA PRO A 133 -16.78 3.60 -19.26
C PRO A 133 -16.22 2.44 -20.10
N LEU A 134 -15.24 1.70 -19.57
CA LEU A 134 -14.47 0.68 -20.27
C LEU A 134 -14.89 -0.72 -19.78
N ARG A 135 -15.92 -1.27 -20.41
CA ARG A 135 -16.57 -2.53 -19.96
C ARG A 135 -15.58 -3.70 -19.77
N ASP A 136 -14.57 -3.81 -20.63
CA ASP A 136 -13.59 -4.90 -20.59
C ASP A 136 -12.49 -4.72 -19.52
N PHE A 137 -12.44 -3.54 -18.89
CA PHE A 137 -11.40 -3.17 -17.91
C PHE A 137 -11.96 -2.92 -16.51
N GLN A 138 -13.24 -3.22 -16.28
CA GLN A 138 -13.87 -3.01 -14.98
C GLN A 138 -13.31 -3.96 -13.92
N THR A 139 -13.08 -3.45 -12.71
CA THR A 139 -12.74 -4.29 -11.56
C THR A 139 -13.98 -5.07 -11.11
N LEU A 140 -13.74 -6.20 -10.42
CA LEU A 140 -14.81 -7.03 -9.85
C LEU A 140 -15.78 -6.19 -9.00
N THR A 141 -15.26 -5.29 -8.17
CA THR A 141 -16.04 -4.39 -7.32
C THR A 141 -16.97 -3.48 -8.12
N ILE A 142 -16.49 -2.86 -9.21
CA ILE A 142 -17.34 -2.04 -10.09
C ILE A 142 -18.41 -2.91 -10.74
N ALA A 143 -18.02 -4.03 -11.32
CA ALA A 143 -18.91 -4.90 -12.07
C ALA A 143 -20.07 -5.39 -11.19
N LEU A 144 -19.79 -5.82 -9.95
CA LEU A 144 -20.81 -6.27 -9.00
C LEU A 144 -21.78 -5.14 -8.59
N VAL A 145 -21.26 -3.93 -8.36
CA VAL A 145 -22.10 -2.78 -8.00
C VAL A 145 -22.98 -2.33 -9.17
N GLN A 146 -22.45 -2.29 -10.40
CA GLN A 146 -23.23 -1.95 -11.59
C GLN A 146 -24.31 -3.00 -11.87
N TYR A 147 -23.97 -4.29 -11.73
CA TYR A 147 -24.91 -5.39 -11.93
C TYR A 147 -26.08 -5.35 -10.95
N SER A 148 -25.79 -5.03 -9.67
CA SER A 148 -26.80 -4.86 -8.62
C SER A 148 -27.81 -3.74 -8.94
N LYS A 149 -27.34 -2.65 -9.57
CA LYS A 149 -28.20 -1.53 -9.98
C LYS A 149 -29.05 -1.83 -11.21
N GLN A 150 -28.59 -2.70 -12.11
CA GLN A 150 -29.23 -2.94 -13.40
C GLN A 150 -30.36 -3.99 -13.37
N PHE A 151 -30.25 -5.06 -12.57
CA PHE A 151 -31.10 -6.25 -12.75
C PHE A 151 -32.10 -6.56 -11.61
N GLN A 152 -32.39 -5.59 -10.73
CA GLN A 152 -32.90 -5.85 -9.37
C GLN A 152 -31.94 -6.77 -8.59
N THR A 153 -31.86 -6.61 -7.28
CA THR A 153 -30.78 -7.19 -6.48
C THR A 153 -30.85 -8.73 -6.46
N LEU A 154 -30.18 -9.38 -7.41
CA LEU A 154 -29.98 -10.83 -7.43
C LEU A 154 -28.93 -11.19 -6.37
N TYR A 155 -29.39 -11.30 -5.12
CA TYR A 155 -28.52 -11.53 -3.95
C TYR A 155 -27.59 -12.74 -4.10
N HIS A 156 -28.02 -13.78 -4.82
CA HIS A 156 -27.19 -14.95 -5.08
C HIS A 156 -25.97 -14.65 -5.94
N ILE A 157 -26.09 -13.78 -6.96
CA ILE A 157 -24.96 -13.36 -7.82
C ILE A 157 -24.01 -12.46 -7.03
N MET A 158 -24.55 -11.55 -6.22
CA MET A 158 -23.73 -10.69 -5.37
C MET A 158 -22.96 -11.49 -4.33
N ALA A 159 -23.60 -12.47 -3.70
CA ALA A 159 -22.96 -13.37 -2.74
C ALA A 159 -21.85 -14.20 -3.41
N ALA A 160 -22.11 -14.77 -4.59
CA ALA A 160 -21.09 -15.50 -5.36
C ALA A 160 -19.90 -14.60 -5.73
N GLY A 161 -20.18 -13.37 -6.20
CA GLY A 161 -19.16 -12.38 -6.51
C GLY A 161 -18.32 -11.96 -5.30
N ALA A 162 -18.95 -11.79 -4.14
CA ALA A 162 -18.27 -11.48 -2.89
C ALA A 162 -17.34 -12.64 -2.45
N VAL A 163 -17.80 -13.89 -2.57
CA VAL A 163 -16.97 -15.07 -2.27
C VAL A 163 -15.77 -15.15 -3.22
N ILE A 164 -15.98 -14.94 -4.52
CA ILE A 164 -14.88 -14.89 -5.51
C ILE A 164 -13.91 -13.75 -5.17
N GLY A 165 -14.44 -12.59 -4.77
CA GLY A 165 -13.65 -11.43 -4.35
C GLY A 165 -12.80 -11.69 -3.11
N LEU A 166 -13.17 -12.62 -2.24
CA LEU A 166 -12.37 -13.00 -1.07
C LEU A 166 -11.18 -13.90 -1.43
N VAL A 167 -11.26 -14.69 -2.50
CA VAL A 167 -10.22 -15.67 -2.86
C VAL A 167 -8.83 -15.03 -2.99
N PRO A 168 -8.63 -13.92 -3.73
CA PRO A 168 -7.30 -13.29 -3.84
C PRO A 168 -6.76 -12.78 -2.51
N VAL A 169 -7.62 -12.24 -1.65
CA VAL A 169 -7.23 -11.76 -0.32
C VAL A 169 -6.74 -12.91 0.55
N ILE A 170 -7.46 -14.05 0.53
CA ILE A 170 -7.07 -15.26 1.26
C ILE A 170 -5.73 -15.79 0.74
N LEU A 171 -5.53 -15.84 -0.57
CA LEU A 171 -4.27 -16.30 -1.16
C LEU A 171 -3.10 -15.42 -0.71
N VAL A 172 -3.24 -14.09 -0.82
CA VAL A 172 -2.21 -13.14 -0.37
C VAL A 172 -1.93 -13.33 1.13
N PHE A 173 -2.98 -13.48 1.95
CA PHE A 173 -2.81 -13.77 3.37
C PHE A 173 -2.02 -15.05 3.62
N ILE A 174 -2.37 -16.16 2.95
CA ILE A 174 -1.68 -17.46 3.12
C ILE A 174 -0.20 -17.36 2.77
N PHE A 175 0.16 -16.61 1.72
CA PHE A 175 1.57 -16.39 1.35
C PHE A 175 2.33 -15.50 2.34
N LEU A 176 1.64 -14.54 2.97
CA LEU A 176 2.23 -13.61 3.92
C LEU A 176 2.21 -14.11 5.36
N GLN A 177 1.36 -15.09 5.70
CA GLN A 177 1.11 -15.48 7.10
C GLN A 177 2.38 -15.93 7.84
N ARG A 178 3.31 -16.54 7.10
CA ARG A 178 4.62 -17.02 7.59
C ARG A 178 5.50 -15.91 8.19
N PHE A 179 5.29 -14.66 7.78
CA PHE A 179 6.07 -13.52 8.27
C PHE A 179 5.53 -13.01 9.62
N PHE A 180 4.24 -13.18 9.92
CA PHE A 180 3.69 -12.80 11.23
C PHE A 180 4.11 -13.79 12.32
N ILE A 181 4.09 -15.09 12.02
CA ILE A 181 4.40 -16.15 13.00
C ILE A 181 5.86 -16.07 13.48
N ARG A 182 6.81 -15.81 12.58
CA ARG A 182 8.24 -15.68 12.94
C ARG A 182 8.51 -14.51 13.87
N GLY A 183 7.83 -13.37 13.67
CA GLY A 183 7.97 -12.20 14.53
C GLY A 183 7.44 -12.40 15.96
N LEU A 184 6.44 -13.26 16.15
CA LEU A 184 5.92 -13.63 17.47
C LEU A 184 6.85 -14.62 18.20
N THR A 185 7.49 -15.55 17.47
CA THR A 185 8.34 -16.60 18.07
C THR A 185 9.75 -16.12 18.40
N GLU A 186 10.33 -15.19 17.61
CA GLU A 186 11.69 -14.68 17.85
C GLU A 186 11.82 -13.84 19.14
N GLY A 187 10.72 -13.24 19.61
CA GLY A 187 10.65 -12.54 20.90
C GLY A 187 10.35 -13.45 22.11
N ALA A 188 9.92 -14.70 21.87
CA ALA A 188 9.49 -15.61 22.93
C ALA A 188 10.61 -16.52 23.47
N THR A 189 11.74 -16.64 22.76
CA THR A 189 12.82 -17.59 23.11
C THR A 189 14.13 -16.93 23.56
N LYS A 190 14.10 -15.65 23.93
CA LYS A 190 15.21 -14.99 24.64
C LYS A 190 14.69 -14.40 25.96
N GLY A 191 14.39 -15.31 26.87
CA GLY A 191 14.23 -15.09 28.31
C GLY A 191 15.09 -16.12 29.03
#